data_AF-A0ABC9QMC1-F1
#
_entry.id   AF-A0ABC9QMC1-F1
#
_cell.length_a   1.000
_cell.length_b   1.000
_cell.length_c   1.000
_cell.angle_alpha   90.00
_cell.angle_beta   90.00
_cell.angle_gamma   90.00
#
_symmetry.space_group_name_H-M   'P 1'
#
loop_
_entity.id
_entity.type
_entity.pdbx_description
1 polymer ?
#
loop_
_entity_poly.entity_id
_entity_poly.type
_entity_poly.pdbx_seq_one_letter_code
_entity_poly.pdbx_strand_id
1 'polypeptide(L)' 'PLMLEKLQGRKSFMQENSISYPCGNKVFVFKDLEDKFELEMIN' A
#
# COMPACT_ATOMS: atom_id res chain seq x y z
N PRO A 1 -0.85 16.97 0.08
CA PRO A 1 -0.50 15.53 0.09
C PRO A 1 -1.69 14.67 -0.41
N LEU A 2 -1.75 14.41 -1.72
CA LEU A 2 -2.99 13.98 -2.40
C LEU A 2 -3.34 12.49 -2.28
N MET A 3 -2.36 11.63 -1.95
CA MET A 3 -2.52 10.16 -1.96
C MET A 3 -2.89 9.61 -0.58
N LEU A 4 -2.17 10.01 0.48
CA LEU A 4 -2.44 9.53 1.85
C LEU A 4 -3.83 9.95 2.36
N GLU A 5 -4.29 11.15 2.00
CA GLU A 5 -5.66 11.62 2.32
C GLU A 5 -6.74 10.77 1.65
N LYS A 6 -6.50 10.23 0.45
CA LYS A 6 -7.43 9.31 -0.23
C LYS A 6 -7.46 7.90 0.37
N LEU A 7 -6.49 7.59 1.23
CA LEU A 7 -6.36 6.30 1.92
C LEU A 7 -6.91 6.37 3.35
N GLN A 8 -7.07 7.57 3.92
CA GLN A 8 -7.80 7.76 5.18
C GLN A 8 -9.24 7.21 5.04
N GLY A 9 -9.60 6.25 5.87
CA GLY A 9 -10.92 5.60 5.87
C GLY A 9 -11.02 4.29 5.07
N ARG A 10 -10.00 3.93 4.27
CA ARG A 10 -9.92 2.58 3.67
C ARG A 10 -9.24 1.63 4.64
N LYS A 11 -9.79 0.43 4.84
CA LYS A 11 -9.13 -0.63 5.62
C LYS A 11 -7.93 -1.14 4.81
N SER A 12 -6.75 -0.60 5.09
CA SER A 12 -5.49 -1.21 4.64
C SER A 12 -5.22 -2.47 5.45
N PHE A 13 -4.88 -3.57 4.78
CA PHE A 13 -4.37 -4.75 5.47
C PHE A 13 -2.90 -4.47 5.79
N MET A 14 -2.62 -4.20 7.06
CA MET A 14 -1.27 -3.91 7.54
C MET A 14 -0.64 -5.25 7.95
N GLN A 15 0.43 -5.63 7.26
CA GLN A 15 1.28 -6.75 7.65
C GLN A 15 2.61 -6.17 8.13
N GLU A 16 3.39 -6.94 8.85
CA GLU A 16 4.73 -6.50 9.26
C GLU A 16 5.53 -6.13 8.00
N ASN A 17 6.08 -4.91 7.98
CA ASN A 17 6.86 -4.34 6.88
C ASN A 17 6.13 -4.19 5.53
N SER A 18 4.78 -4.26 5.50
CA SER A 18 4.04 -3.97 4.27
C SER A 18 2.64 -3.41 4.48
N ILE A 19 2.21 -2.59 3.54
CA ILE A 19 0.86 -2.03 3.49
C ILE A 19 0.26 -2.19 2.11
N SER A 20 -0.94 -2.75 2.07
CA SER A 20 -1.68 -2.98 0.84
C SER A 20 -2.83 -1.98 0.67
N TYR A 21 -2.95 -1.44 -0.54
CA TYR A 21 -3.98 -0.48 -0.93
C TYR A 21 -4.77 -0.98 -2.15
N PRO A 22 -6.02 -1.41 -1.94
CA PRO A 22 -6.90 -1.76 -3.04
C PRO A 22 -7.32 -0.51 -3.83
N CYS A 23 -7.16 -0.57 -5.15
CA CYS A 23 -7.46 0.50 -6.10
C CYS A 23 -8.22 -0.09 -7.30
N GLY A 24 -9.52 -0.29 -7.14
CA GLY A 24 -10.35 -0.94 -8.15
C GLY A 24 -10.06 -2.44 -8.23
N ASN A 25 -9.63 -2.91 -9.39
CA ASN A 25 -9.27 -4.31 -9.68
C ASN A 25 -7.77 -4.60 -9.51
N LYS A 26 -7.04 -3.71 -8.83
CA LYS A 26 -5.61 -3.86 -8.57
C LYS A 26 -5.34 -3.54 -7.12
N VAL A 27 -4.29 -4.13 -6.57
CA VAL A 27 -3.79 -3.82 -5.24
C VAL A 27 -2.35 -3.33 -5.37
N PHE A 28 -2.09 -2.18 -4.77
CA PHE A 28 -0.74 -1.64 -4.63
C PHE A 28 -0.19 -2.06 -3.28
N VAL A 29 0.95 -2.73 -3.26
CA VAL A 29 1.62 -3.19 -2.05
C VAL A 29 2.90 -2.41 -1.90
N PHE A 30 2.99 -1.62 -0.84
CA PHE A 30 4.24 -1.01 -0.41
C PHE A 30 4.92 -1.94 0.56
N LYS A 31 6.19 -2.28 0.29
CA LYS A 31 7.04 -3.07 1.17
C LYS A 31 8.18 -2.19 1.67
N ASP A 32 8.41 -2.26 2.96
CA ASP A 32 9.59 -1.74 3.62
C ASP A 32 10.60 -2.88 3.75
N LEU A 33 11.71 -2.77 3.03
CA LEU A 33 12.81 -3.72 3.04
C LEU A 33 14.01 -3.09 3.75
N GLU A 34 13.80 -2.52 4.94
CA GLU A 34 14.77 -1.88 5.86
C GLU A 34 15.63 -0.76 5.24
N ASP A 35 16.41 -1.08 4.21
CA ASP A 35 17.27 -0.20 3.43
C ASP A 35 16.54 0.40 2.20
N LYS A 36 15.43 -0.23 1.77
CA LYS A 36 14.72 0.16 0.54
C LYS A 36 13.20 0.05 0.67
N PHE A 37 12.50 0.91 -0.05
CA PHE A 37 11.06 0.77 -0.28
C PHE A 37 10.78 0.22 -1.69
N GLU A 38 9.88 -0.74 -1.77
CA GLU A 38 9.40 -1.31 -3.03
C GLU A 38 7.88 -1.15 -3.17
N LEU A 39 7.44 -0.94 -4.41
CA LEU A 39 6.03 -0.86 -4.77
C LEU A 39 5.72 -1.95 -5.79
N GLU A 40 4.86 -2.87 -5.40
CA GLU A 40 4.33 -3.92 -6.29
C GLU A 40 2.88 -3.64 -6.64
N MET A 41 2.48 -3.99 -7.85
CA MET A 41 1.09 -3.90 -8.32
C MET A 41 0.62 -5.31 -8.68
N ILE A 42 -0.34 -5.82 -7.93
CA ILE A 42 -0.96 -7.13 -8.14
C ILE A 42 -2.39 -6.96 -8.67
N ASN A 43 -2.85 -7.92 -9.48
CA ASN A 43 -4.22 -7.98 -9.99
C ASN A 43 -5.14 -8.70 -9.00
#